data_AF-A0A7C2LI57-F1
#
_entry.id   AF-A0A7C2LI57-F1
#
_cell.length_a   1.000
_cell.length_b   1.000
_cell.length_c   1.000
_cell.angle_alpha   90.00
_cell.angle_beta   90.00
_cell.angle_gamma   90.00
#
_symmetry.space_group_name_H-M   'P 1'
#
loop_
_entity.id
_entity.type
_entity.pdbx_description
1 polymer ?
#
loop_
_entity_poly.entity_id
_entity_poly.type
_entity_poly.pdbx_seq_one_letter_code
_entity_poly.pdbx_strand_id
1 'polypeptide(L)'
;DNDIVLDFFAGSGTTGHAVVDFNVQNNKKYNFILIQINEPIDLQSPAGRICKQFRLSSITDIAKDRIKRAIKSIKNEKKDLFTNNEIDIGFKVFKLNTSHYKQWENYHGDDPGELEALFDEMKTPLLPNWKPDNLLTEIMLMEGFPLDSRISNLKGISKNKVHLIESESCGHRLLVCLDEKVYSETIKALDLADRDIFVCLDTAVTDTDKARLSDKGLIKTI
;
A
#
# COMPACT_ATOMS: atom_id res chain seq x y z
N ASP A 1 -7.83 -18.40 13.37
CA ASP A 1 -8.64 -17.21 13.02
C ASP A 1 -7.67 -16.09 12.69
N ASN A 2 -7.90 -15.36 11.59
CA ASN A 2 -6.95 -14.38 11.00
C ASN A 2 -5.67 -14.97 10.36
N ASP A 3 -5.62 -16.29 10.14
CA ASP A 3 -4.51 -16.92 9.44
C ASP A 3 -4.41 -16.42 7.98
N ILE A 4 -3.18 -16.33 7.46
CA ILE A 4 -2.89 -15.86 6.10
C ILE A 4 -2.57 -17.05 5.21
N VAL A 5 -3.38 -17.23 4.15
CA VAL A 5 -3.10 -18.19 3.07
C VAL A 5 -2.33 -17.50 1.96
N LEU A 6 -1.07 -17.89 1.77
CA LEU A 6 -0.19 -17.38 0.71
C LEU A 6 -0.10 -18.37 -0.45
N ASP A 7 -0.36 -17.88 -1.66
CA ASP A 7 -0.14 -18.64 -2.90
C ASP A 7 0.58 -17.74 -3.92
N PHE A 8 1.83 -18.09 -4.20
CA PHE A 8 2.70 -17.34 -5.11
C PHE A 8 2.70 -17.86 -6.57
N PHE A 9 1.83 -18.84 -6.86
CA PHE A 9 1.53 -19.34 -8.19
C PHE A 9 0.02 -19.38 -8.40
N ALA A 10 -0.64 -18.24 -8.17
CA ALA A 10 -2.09 -18.19 -8.03
C ALA A 10 -2.85 -18.69 -9.28
N GLY A 11 -2.24 -18.62 -10.47
CA GLY A 11 -2.79 -19.10 -11.72
C GLY A 11 -4.15 -18.48 -11.99
N SER A 12 -5.20 -19.30 -11.98
CA SER A 12 -6.57 -18.82 -12.18
C SER A 12 -7.23 -18.21 -10.93
N GLY A 13 -6.55 -18.14 -9.78
CA GLY A 13 -7.10 -17.61 -8.53
C GLY A 13 -7.94 -18.61 -7.73
N THR A 14 -7.71 -19.92 -7.90
CA THR A 14 -8.47 -20.98 -7.20
C THR A 14 -8.33 -20.87 -5.68
N THR A 15 -7.13 -20.60 -5.17
CA THR A 15 -6.87 -20.47 -3.73
C THR A 15 -7.69 -19.34 -3.11
N GLY A 16 -7.70 -18.15 -3.70
CA GLY A 16 -8.51 -17.02 -3.22
C GLY A 16 -10.02 -17.31 -3.25
N HIS A 17 -10.50 -17.98 -4.31
CA HIS A 17 -11.90 -18.44 -4.36
C HIS A 17 -12.21 -19.38 -3.18
N ALA A 18 -11.39 -20.41 -2.96
CA ALA A 18 -11.60 -21.38 -1.89
C ALA A 18 -11.56 -20.74 -0.49
N VAL A 19 -10.68 -19.77 -0.24
CA VAL A 19 -10.62 -19.03 1.03
C VAL A 19 -11.92 -18.24 1.24
N VAL A 20 -12.41 -17.55 0.22
CA VAL A 20 -13.67 -16.80 0.28
C VAL A 20 -14.84 -17.75 0.60
N ASP A 21 -14.95 -18.88 -0.11
CA ASP A 21 -15.99 -19.89 0.16
C ASP A 21 -15.92 -20.42 1.58
N PHE A 22 -14.72 -20.79 2.01
CA PHE A 22 -14.48 -21.36 3.33
C PHE A 22 -14.87 -20.39 4.44
N ASN A 23 -14.48 -19.12 4.32
CA ASN A 23 -14.82 -18.06 5.28
C ASN A 23 -16.34 -17.94 5.44
N VAL A 24 -17.08 -17.92 4.34
CA VAL A 24 -18.55 -17.77 4.36
C VAL A 24 -19.25 -19.03 4.85
N GLN A 25 -18.74 -20.22 4.54
CA GLN A 25 -19.33 -21.49 4.99
C GLN A 25 -19.12 -21.76 6.48
N ASN A 26 -17.96 -21.37 7.02
CA ASN A 26 -17.54 -21.74 8.37
C ASN A 26 -17.55 -20.56 9.35
N ASN A 27 -18.05 -19.38 8.92
CA ASN A 27 -17.98 -18.13 9.68
C ASN A 27 -16.55 -17.83 10.18
N LYS A 28 -15.60 -17.91 9.25
CA LYS A 28 -14.16 -17.69 9.48
C LYS A 28 -13.67 -16.43 8.81
N LYS A 29 -12.49 -15.96 9.22
CA LYS A 29 -11.84 -14.73 8.74
C LYS A 29 -10.40 -15.00 8.32
N TYR A 30 -10.18 -15.97 7.44
CA TYR A 30 -8.86 -16.17 6.84
C TYR A 30 -8.59 -15.12 5.78
N ASN A 31 -7.37 -14.59 5.82
CA ASN A 31 -6.88 -13.67 4.81
C ASN A 31 -6.15 -14.45 3.73
N PHE A 32 -6.04 -13.88 2.53
CA PHE A 32 -5.25 -14.48 1.46
C PHE A 32 -4.36 -13.46 0.75
N ILE A 33 -3.19 -13.91 0.32
CA ILE A 33 -2.27 -13.17 -0.54
C ILE A 33 -2.00 -14.04 -1.75
N LEU A 34 -2.36 -13.53 -2.93
CA LEU A 34 -2.12 -14.18 -4.21
C LEU A 34 -1.08 -13.40 -5.01
N ILE A 35 -0.03 -14.08 -5.46
CA ILE A 35 0.97 -13.51 -6.37
C ILE A 35 0.84 -14.22 -7.70
N GLN A 36 0.75 -13.44 -8.78
CA GLN A 36 0.66 -13.93 -10.15
C GLN A 36 1.43 -13.01 -11.08
N ILE A 37 2.37 -13.57 -11.82
CA ILE A 37 3.03 -12.84 -12.92
C ILE A 37 1.99 -12.42 -13.96
N ASN A 38 2.08 -11.18 -14.43
CA ASN A 38 1.14 -10.61 -15.41
C ASN A 38 1.47 -11.09 -16.83
N GLU A 39 1.46 -12.41 -17.03
CA GLU A 39 1.73 -13.06 -18.31
C GLU A 39 0.58 -12.80 -19.29
N PRO A 40 0.89 -12.27 -20.50
CA PRO A 40 -0.11 -11.98 -21.52
C PRO A 40 -0.70 -13.26 -22.11
N ILE A 41 -1.98 -13.21 -22.48
CA ILE A 41 -2.67 -14.32 -23.14
C ILE A 41 -2.60 -14.16 -24.66
N ASP A 42 -2.33 -15.25 -25.38
CA ASP A 42 -2.55 -15.29 -26.83
C ASP A 42 -4.06 -15.21 -27.14
N LEU A 43 -4.51 -14.02 -27.54
CA LEU A 43 -5.90 -13.73 -27.87
C LEU A 43 -6.39 -14.40 -29.17
N GLN A 44 -5.50 -15.02 -29.96
CA GLN A 44 -5.87 -15.77 -31.16
C GLN A 44 -6.20 -17.23 -30.86
N SER A 45 -5.70 -17.78 -29.76
CA SER A 45 -6.07 -19.12 -29.30
C SER A 45 -7.58 -19.27 -29.02
N PRO A 46 -8.16 -20.48 -29.07
CA PRO A 46 -9.57 -20.70 -28.74
C PRO A 46 -9.97 -20.13 -27.36
N ALA A 47 -9.16 -20.36 -26.33
CA ALA A 47 -9.38 -19.82 -25.00
C ALA A 47 -9.17 -18.30 -24.93
N GLY A 48 -8.15 -17.78 -25.64
CA GLY A 48 -7.88 -16.34 -25.72
C GLY A 48 -9.00 -15.53 -26.39
N ARG A 49 -9.68 -16.11 -27.39
CA ARG A 49 -10.85 -15.47 -28.01
C ARG A 49 -12.00 -15.27 -27.03
N ILE A 50 -12.19 -16.20 -26.10
CA ILE A 50 -13.17 -16.06 -25.00
C ILE A 50 -12.70 -14.95 -24.04
N CYS A 51 -11.41 -14.95 -23.65
CA CYS A 51 -10.83 -13.92 -22.79
C CYS A 51 -11.02 -12.51 -23.38
N LYS A 52 -10.86 -12.37 -24.70
CA LYS A 52 -11.11 -11.12 -25.44
C LYS A 52 -12.54 -10.60 -25.29
N GLN A 53 -13.55 -11.49 -25.31
CA GLN A 53 -14.96 -11.10 -25.11
C GLN A 53 -15.19 -10.52 -23.70
N PHE A 54 -14.44 -10.99 -22.71
CA PHE A 54 -14.47 -10.51 -21.33
C PHE A 54 -13.45 -9.40 -21.03
N ARG A 55 -12.71 -8.92 -22.03
CA ARG A 55 -11.65 -7.90 -21.89
C ARG A 55 -10.54 -8.32 -20.91
N LEU A 56 -10.21 -9.61 -20.89
CA LEU A 56 -9.12 -10.17 -20.09
C LEU A 56 -7.91 -10.37 -21.00
N SER A 57 -6.76 -9.78 -20.65
CA SER A 57 -5.55 -9.84 -21.48
C SER A 57 -4.38 -10.57 -20.82
N SER A 58 -4.47 -10.90 -19.53
CA SER A 58 -3.43 -11.63 -18.80
C SER A 58 -3.98 -12.71 -17.86
N ILE A 59 -3.10 -13.61 -17.41
CA ILE A 59 -3.45 -14.61 -16.37
C ILE A 59 -3.93 -13.93 -15.09
N THR A 60 -3.30 -12.81 -14.70
CA THR A 60 -3.74 -12.01 -13.53
C THR A 60 -5.15 -11.45 -13.72
N ASP A 61 -5.54 -11.06 -14.94
CA ASP A 61 -6.91 -10.63 -15.22
C ASP A 61 -7.92 -11.76 -15.03
N ILE A 62 -7.59 -12.97 -15.50
CA ILE A 62 -8.41 -14.17 -15.27
C ILE A 62 -8.58 -14.42 -13.76
N ALA A 63 -7.49 -14.36 -12.99
CA ALA A 63 -7.53 -14.57 -11.54
C ALA A 63 -8.44 -13.56 -10.83
N LYS A 64 -8.27 -12.27 -11.14
CA LYS A 64 -9.10 -11.20 -10.59
C LYS A 64 -10.57 -11.39 -10.96
N ASP A 65 -10.86 -11.75 -12.23
CA ASP A 65 -12.22 -11.93 -12.71
C ASP A 65 -12.90 -13.15 -12.07
N ARG A 66 -12.18 -14.28 -11.93
CA ARG A 66 -12.68 -15.47 -11.21
C ARG A 66 -13.11 -15.12 -9.79
N ILE A 67 -12.24 -14.46 -9.02
CA ILE A 67 -12.52 -14.15 -7.61
C ILE A 67 -13.68 -13.16 -7.50
N LYS A 68 -13.74 -12.13 -8.36
CA LYS A 68 -14.87 -11.19 -8.42
C LYS A 68 -16.20 -11.90 -8.70
N ARG A 69 -16.22 -12.85 -9.64
CA ARG A 69 -17.42 -13.63 -9.97
C ARG A 69 -17.82 -14.57 -8.85
N ALA A 70 -16.87 -15.24 -8.20
CA ALA A 70 -17.12 -16.08 -7.04
C ALA A 70 -17.79 -15.28 -5.92
N ILE A 71 -17.18 -14.15 -5.52
CA ILE A 71 -17.73 -13.21 -4.55
C ILE A 71 -19.16 -12.79 -4.92
N LYS A 72 -19.39 -12.45 -6.20
CA LYS A 72 -20.72 -12.04 -6.68
C LYS A 72 -21.73 -13.18 -6.56
N SER A 73 -21.36 -14.43 -6.91
CA SER A 73 -22.25 -15.59 -6.77
C SER A 73 -22.63 -15.81 -5.32
N ILE A 74 -21.65 -15.83 -4.43
CA ILE A 74 -21.84 -16.04 -2.98
C ILE A 74 -22.74 -14.96 -2.38
N LYS A 75 -22.53 -13.67 -2.73
CA LYS A 75 -23.40 -12.58 -2.29
C LYS A 75 -24.84 -12.73 -2.78
N ASN A 76 -25.06 -13.26 -3.98
CA ASN A 76 -26.39 -13.49 -4.53
C ASN A 76 -27.11 -14.67 -3.86
N GLU A 77 -26.37 -15.74 -3.54
CA GLU A 77 -26.89 -16.97 -2.93
C GLU A 77 -27.15 -16.80 -1.43
N LYS A 78 -26.30 -16.05 -0.72
CA LYS A 78 -26.32 -15.89 0.74
C LYS A 78 -26.55 -14.45 1.17
N LYS A 79 -27.55 -13.78 0.60
CA LYS A 79 -27.85 -12.35 0.83
C LYS A 79 -27.96 -12.00 2.32
N ASP A 80 -28.56 -12.89 3.11
CA ASP A 80 -28.82 -12.68 4.55
C ASP A 80 -27.53 -12.56 5.38
N LEU A 81 -26.40 -13.10 4.89
CA LEU A 81 -25.11 -12.99 5.58
C LEU A 81 -24.42 -11.64 5.35
N PHE A 82 -24.85 -10.87 4.35
CA PHE A 82 -24.19 -9.63 3.92
C PHE A 82 -25.01 -8.37 4.21
N THR A 83 -26.23 -8.50 4.76
CA THR A 83 -27.09 -7.37 5.12
C THR A 83 -26.48 -6.49 6.22
N ASN A 84 -25.67 -7.06 7.12
CA ASN A 84 -25.01 -6.33 8.20
C ASN A 84 -23.50 -6.06 7.96
N ASN A 85 -22.98 -6.35 6.75
CA ASN A 85 -21.56 -6.18 6.38
C ASN A 85 -20.53 -6.84 7.33
N GLU A 86 -20.89 -7.88 8.08
CA GLU A 86 -19.99 -8.50 9.06
C GLU A 86 -18.88 -9.36 8.45
N ILE A 87 -19.07 -9.84 7.21
CA ILE A 87 -18.11 -10.69 6.50
C ILE A 87 -17.49 -9.91 5.34
N ASP A 88 -16.22 -9.53 5.51
CA ASP A 88 -15.41 -9.03 4.40
C ASP A 88 -14.93 -10.19 3.54
N ILE A 89 -15.34 -10.17 2.27
CA ILE A 89 -14.90 -11.09 1.22
C ILE A 89 -14.29 -10.34 0.04
N GLY A 90 -14.00 -9.05 0.23
CA GLY A 90 -13.31 -8.22 -0.75
C GLY A 90 -11.83 -8.58 -0.87
N PHE A 91 -11.18 -7.94 -1.82
CA PHE A 91 -9.72 -8.00 -1.97
C PHE A 91 -9.20 -6.73 -2.62
N LYS A 92 -7.95 -6.37 -2.31
CA LYS A 92 -7.22 -5.30 -2.98
C LYS A 92 -6.30 -5.90 -4.05
N VAL A 93 -5.97 -5.10 -5.07
CA VAL A 93 -5.05 -5.51 -6.14
C VAL A 93 -3.88 -4.54 -6.15
N PHE A 94 -2.68 -5.08 -6.03
CA PHE A 94 -1.43 -4.33 -6.13
C PHE A 94 -0.66 -4.79 -7.37
N LYS A 95 0.18 -3.90 -7.90
CA LYS A 95 1.09 -4.20 -9.00
C LYS A 95 2.49 -3.74 -8.59
N LEU A 96 3.49 -4.57 -8.85
CA LEU A 96 4.88 -4.17 -8.70
C LEU A 96 5.19 -3.02 -9.66
N ASN A 97 5.86 -2.00 -9.14
CA ASN A 97 6.33 -0.85 -9.89
C ASN A 97 7.74 -0.49 -9.43
N THR A 98 8.42 0.40 -10.16
CA THR A 98 9.68 0.98 -9.70
C THR A 98 9.44 1.83 -8.45
N SER A 99 10.41 1.82 -7.54
CA SER A 99 10.42 2.67 -6.34
C SER A 99 10.34 4.15 -6.72
N HIS A 100 9.72 4.95 -5.86
CA HIS A 100 9.75 6.41 -5.99
C HIS A 100 10.97 7.05 -5.31
N TYR A 101 11.76 6.26 -4.57
CA TYR A 101 13.04 6.67 -4.05
C TYR A 101 14.14 6.51 -5.10
N LYS A 102 15.07 7.45 -5.12
CA LYS A 102 16.34 7.32 -5.82
C LYS A 102 17.13 6.19 -5.17
N GLN A 103 17.67 5.30 -6.00
CA GLN A 103 18.57 4.27 -5.52
C GLN A 103 19.94 4.89 -5.24
N TRP A 104 20.53 4.54 -4.11
CA TRP A 104 21.91 4.92 -3.84
C TRP A 104 22.83 4.17 -4.79
N GLU A 105 23.63 4.92 -5.54
CA GLU A 105 24.70 4.38 -6.37
C GLU A 105 26.03 4.65 -5.67
N ASN A 106 26.79 3.59 -5.39
CA ASN A 106 28.11 3.77 -4.79
C ASN A 106 29.03 4.46 -5.79
N TYR A 107 29.62 5.58 -5.37
CA TYR A 107 30.65 6.24 -6.16
C TYR A 107 31.90 5.37 -6.20
N HIS A 108 32.38 5.09 -7.42
CA HIS A 108 33.56 4.26 -7.68
C HIS A 108 34.65 5.00 -8.48
N GLY A 109 34.48 6.30 -8.70
CA GLY A 109 35.48 7.13 -9.40
C GLY A 109 36.50 7.76 -8.43
N ASP A 110 37.39 8.56 -9.02
CA ASP A 110 38.47 9.26 -8.31
C ASP A 110 38.31 10.80 -8.34
N ASP A 111 37.26 11.33 -8.98
CA ASP A 111 36.99 12.77 -9.13
C ASP A 111 36.08 13.30 -8.02
N PRO A 112 36.57 14.19 -7.14
CA PRO A 112 35.74 14.84 -6.13
C PRO A 112 34.55 15.63 -6.70
N GLY A 113 34.65 16.17 -7.92
CA GLY A 113 33.57 16.94 -8.54
C GLY A 113 32.36 16.08 -8.90
N GLU A 114 32.58 14.85 -9.37
CA GLU A 114 31.51 13.88 -9.63
C GLU A 114 30.84 13.43 -8.33
N LEU A 115 31.61 13.27 -7.26
CA LEU A 115 31.08 12.93 -5.94
C LEU A 115 30.20 14.06 -5.36
N GLU A 116 30.61 15.33 -5.53
CA GLU A 116 29.81 16.48 -5.10
C GLU A 116 28.49 16.55 -5.89
N ALA A 117 28.53 16.34 -7.20
CA ALA A 117 27.33 16.28 -8.04
C ALA A 117 26.38 15.16 -7.60
N LEU A 118 26.91 13.97 -7.27
CA LEU A 118 26.10 12.87 -6.75
C LEU A 118 25.42 13.24 -5.43
N PHE A 119 26.13 13.90 -4.50
CA PHE A 119 25.51 14.37 -3.25
C PHE A 119 24.42 15.39 -3.51
N ASP A 120 24.63 16.32 -4.44
CA ASP A 120 23.63 17.32 -4.83
C ASP A 120 22.38 16.67 -5.42
N GLU A 121 22.53 15.66 -6.28
CA GLU A 121 21.42 14.90 -6.82
C GLU A 121 20.65 14.14 -5.73
N MET A 122 21.34 13.64 -4.70
CA MET A 122 20.72 12.88 -3.62
C MET A 122 20.08 13.73 -2.52
N LYS A 123 20.21 15.07 -2.56
CA LYS A 123 19.51 15.98 -1.62
C LYS A 123 18.00 15.81 -1.62
N THR A 124 17.41 15.50 -2.77
CA THR A 124 16.01 15.12 -2.90
C THR A 124 15.96 13.62 -3.17
N PRO A 125 15.63 12.78 -2.19
CA PRO A 125 15.70 11.33 -2.35
C PRO A 125 14.53 10.78 -3.17
N LEU A 126 13.56 11.61 -3.57
CA LEU A 126 12.44 11.23 -4.43
C LEU A 126 12.71 11.49 -5.92
N LEU A 127 12.18 10.63 -6.78
CA LEU A 127 12.19 10.81 -8.24
C LEU A 127 11.24 11.96 -8.65
N PRO A 128 11.56 12.80 -9.66
CA PRO A 128 10.76 13.99 -9.99
C PRO A 128 9.27 13.78 -10.29
N ASN A 129 8.88 12.58 -10.71
CA ASN A 129 7.51 12.20 -11.09
C ASN A 129 6.84 11.28 -10.06
N TRP A 130 7.27 11.35 -8.79
CA TRP A 130 6.69 10.56 -7.72
C TRP A 130 5.19 10.81 -7.55
N LYS A 131 4.46 9.77 -7.16
CA LYS A 131 3.00 9.82 -6.97
C LYS A 131 2.67 9.63 -5.50
N PRO A 132 1.89 10.54 -4.87
CA PRO A 132 1.58 10.46 -3.45
C PRO A 132 1.01 9.12 -2.99
N ASP A 133 0.02 8.57 -3.70
CA ASP A 133 -0.61 7.30 -3.29
C ASP A 133 0.34 6.10 -3.38
N ASN A 134 1.25 6.11 -4.36
CA ASN A 134 2.25 5.05 -4.50
C ASN A 134 3.33 5.16 -3.42
N LEU A 135 3.83 6.38 -3.20
CA LEU A 135 4.83 6.65 -2.17
C LEU A 135 4.27 6.35 -0.77
N LEU A 136 3.01 6.68 -0.51
CA LEU A 136 2.32 6.33 0.74
C LEU A 136 2.29 4.81 0.97
N THR A 137 1.98 4.03 -0.07
CA THR A 137 1.97 2.57 0.00
C THR A 137 3.38 2.02 0.25
N GLU A 138 4.39 2.63 -0.39
CA GLU A 138 5.80 2.25 -0.22
C GLU A 138 6.31 2.55 1.19
N ILE A 139 6.06 3.76 1.72
CA ILE A 139 6.37 4.15 3.11
C ILE A 139 5.69 3.20 4.09
N MET A 140 4.40 2.92 3.89
CA MET A 140 3.65 2.00 4.74
C MET A 140 4.35 0.63 4.84
N LEU A 141 4.76 0.06 3.71
CA LEU A 141 5.47 -1.22 3.68
C LEU A 141 6.86 -1.14 4.32
N MET A 142 7.62 -0.07 4.07
CA MET A 142 8.95 0.14 4.65
C MET A 142 8.91 0.27 6.17
N GLU A 143 7.85 0.88 6.70
CA GLU A 143 7.60 1.02 8.14
C GLU A 143 6.96 -0.24 8.76
N GLY A 144 6.81 -1.31 7.99
CA GLY A 144 6.35 -2.62 8.48
C GLY A 144 4.83 -2.75 8.62
N PHE A 145 4.05 -1.84 8.04
CA PHE A 145 2.59 -1.93 8.05
C PHE A 145 2.11 -2.84 6.90
N PRO A 146 1.22 -3.82 7.18
CA PRO A 146 0.72 -4.74 6.16
C PRO A 146 -0.25 -4.06 5.17
N LEU A 147 -0.50 -4.68 4.01
CA LEU A 147 -1.33 -4.11 2.93
C LEU A 147 -2.83 -4.01 3.26
N ASP A 148 -3.29 -4.72 4.28
CA ASP A 148 -4.63 -4.65 4.85
C ASP A 148 -4.78 -3.53 5.89
N SER A 149 -3.73 -2.78 6.19
CA SER A 149 -3.78 -1.60 7.07
C SER A 149 -4.87 -0.62 6.65
N ARG A 150 -5.52 -0.04 7.65
CA ARG A 150 -6.53 1.00 7.49
C ARG A 150 -5.84 2.34 7.30
N ILE A 151 -6.15 2.99 6.20
CA ILE A 151 -5.68 4.35 5.89
C ILE A 151 -6.87 5.31 6.02
N SER A 152 -6.71 6.35 6.81
CA SER A 152 -7.69 7.42 6.97
C SER A 152 -6.99 8.78 6.99
N ASN A 153 -7.76 9.88 6.93
CA ASN A 153 -7.19 11.22 7.16
C ASN A 153 -7.33 11.55 8.65
N LEU A 154 -6.26 12.09 9.24
CA LEU A 154 -6.29 12.53 10.63
C LEU A 154 -7.25 13.72 10.78
N LYS A 155 -8.22 13.59 11.69
CA LYS A 155 -9.20 14.63 11.97
C LYS A 155 -8.57 15.77 12.76
N GLY A 156 -9.14 16.98 12.63
CA GLY A 156 -8.69 18.16 13.38
C GLY A 156 -7.48 18.89 12.77
N ILE A 157 -6.95 18.43 11.64
CA ILE A 157 -5.91 19.10 10.87
C ILE A 157 -6.54 19.68 9.60
N SER A 158 -6.41 20.99 9.40
CA SER A 158 -7.02 21.70 8.26
C SER A 158 -6.01 22.23 7.24
N LYS A 159 -4.77 22.46 7.67
CA LYS A 159 -3.71 23.04 6.84
C LYS A 159 -2.88 22.01 6.08
N ASN A 160 -2.92 20.76 6.52
CA ASN A 160 -2.19 19.67 5.91
C ASN A 160 -3.06 18.44 5.71
N LYS A 161 -2.73 17.63 4.71
CA LYS A 161 -3.27 16.29 4.52
C LYS A 161 -2.38 15.26 5.23
N VAL A 162 -2.75 14.92 6.45
CA VAL A 162 -2.06 13.89 7.23
C VAL A 162 -2.82 12.58 7.13
N HIS A 163 -2.19 11.57 6.55
CA HIS A 163 -2.68 10.21 6.53
C HIS A 163 -2.39 9.53 7.87
N LEU A 164 -3.39 8.87 8.45
CA LEU A 164 -3.27 8.00 9.61
C LEU A 164 -3.41 6.54 9.15
N ILE A 165 -2.38 5.75 9.42
CA ILE A 165 -2.31 4.33 9.11
C ILE A 165 -2.30 3.53 10.40
N GLU A 166 -3.21 2.55 10.46
CA GLU A 166 -3.39 1.66 11.61
C GLU A 166 -3.54 0.22 11.14
N SER A 167 -3.00 -0.71 11.92
CA SER A 167 -3.20 -2.15 11.73
C SER A 167 -3.29 -2.84 13.09
N GLU A 168 -4.13 -3.87 13.19
CA GLU A 168 -4.20 -4.70 14.40
C GLU A 168 -2.89 -5.46 14.66
N SER A 169 -2.09 -5.67 13.60
CA SER A 169 -0.77 -6.31 13.66
C SER A 169 0.34 -5.36 14.13
N CYS A 170 0.06 -4.06 14.27
CA CYS A 170 1.03 -3.02 14.61
C CYS A 170 0.69 -2.40 15.97
N GLY A 171 1.66 -2.38 16.89
CA GLY A 171 1.49 -1.78 18.23
C GLY A 171 1.66 -0.25 18.28
N HIS A 172 1.68 0.43 17.13
CA HIS A 172 1.86 1.88 17.01
C HIS A 172 1.17 2.39 15.73
N ARG A 173 0.98 3.70 15.64
CA ARG A 173 0.39 4.38 14.49
C ARG A 173 1.49 4.93 13.59
N LEU A 174 1.22 4.93 12.28
CA LEU A 174 2.02 5.64 11.30
C LEU A 174 1.23 6.83 10.78
N LEU A 175 1.84 8.00 10.82
CA LEU A 175 1.28 9.24 10.31
C LEU A 175 2.16 9.73 9.16
N VAL A 176 1.58 10.05 8.02
CA VAL A 176 2.32 10.47 6.82
C VAL A 176 1.76 11.78 6.27
N CYS A 177 2.61 12.78 6.11
CA CYS A 177 2.28 14.07 5.49
C CYS A 177 3.18 14.30 4.27
N LEU A 178 2.61 14.23 3.06
CA LEU A 178 3.33 14.41 1.80
C LEU A 178 3.12 15.80 1.17
N ASP A 179 2.59 16.75 1.93
CA ASP A 179 2.46 18.14 1.49
C ASP A 179 3.84 18.83 1.44
N GLU A 180 4.00 19.80 0.55
CA GLU A 180 5.25 20.56 0.36
C GLU A 180 5.69 21.36 1.61
N LYS A 181 4.79 21.61 2.55
CA LYS A 181 5.08 22.30 3.80
C LYS A 181 4.21 21.77 4.94
N VAL A 182 4.83 21.43 6.07
CA VAL A 182 4.11 21.13 7.32
C VAL A 182 3.97 22.41 8.13
N TYR A 183 2.74 22.87 8.33
CA TYR A 183 2.47 24.12 9.05
C TYR A 183 2.60 23.93 10.56
N SER A 184 3.00 24.99 11.28
CA SER A 184 3.19 24.92 12.74
C SER A 184 1.89 24.58 13.50
N GLU A 185 0.73 24.93 12.96
CA GLU A 185 -0.58 24.53 13.48
C GLU A 185 -0.78 23.02 13.42
N THR A 186 -0.35 22.38 12.33
CA THR A 186 -0.35 20.92 12.18
C THR A 186 0.59 20.30 13.21
N ILE A 187 1.82 20.81 13.34
CA ILE A 187 2.79 20.32 14.33
C ILE A 187 2.23 20.40 15.75
N LYS A 188 1.57 21.51 16.11
CA LYS A 188 0.93 21.70 17.42
C LYS A 188 -0.23 20.72 17.63
N ALA A 189 -1.05 20.50 16.60
CA ALA A 189 -2.22 19.63 16.66
C ALA A 189 -1.88 18.13 16.62
N LEU A 190 -0.70 17.74 16.13
CA LEU A 190 -0.25 16.35 16.14
C LEU A 190 -0.12 15.83 17.57
N ASP A 191 -0.84 14.76 17.85
CA ASP A 191 -0.81 14.02 19.11
C ASP A 191 -0.20 12.65 18.84
N LEU A 192 1.10 12.53 19.11
CA LEU A 192 1.90 11.32 18.86
C LEU A 192 2.18 10.64 20.20
N ALA A 193 2.00 9.32 20.25
CA ALA A 193 2.51 8.52 21.35
C ALA A 193 4.00 8.22 21.13
N ASP A 194 4.71 7.80 22.20
CA ASP A 194 6.15 7.55 22.18
C ASP A 194 6.65 6.63 21.05
N ARG A 195 5.79 5.73 20.56
CA ARG A 195 6.11 4.76 19.49
C ARG A 195 5.54 5.12 18.13
N ASP A 196 4.70 6.15 18.05
CA ASP A 196 4.13 6.57 16.78
C ASP A 196 5.22 7.18 15.90
N ILE A 197 5.09 6.91 14.60
CA ILE A 197 6.03 7.38 13.59
C ILE A 197 5.33 8.45 12.76
N PHE A 198 5.95 9.62 12.65
CA PHE A 198 5.55 10.67 11.72
C PHE A 198 6.56 10.78 10.58
N VAL A 199 6.08 10.57 9.35
CA VAL A 199 6.87 10.71 8.12
C VAL A 199 6.43 11.96 7.37
N CYS A 200 7.40 12.80 6.98
CA CYS A 200 7.15 13.96 6.12
C CYS A 200 8.32 14.23 5.17
N LEU A 201 8.13 15.08 4.17
CA LEU A 201 9.22 15.51 3.30
C LEU A 201 10.23 16.35 4.10
N ASP A 202 11.53 16.15 3.91
CA ASP A 202 12.57 16.90 4.60
C ASP A 202 12.47 18.39 4.29
N THR A 203 12.16 18.72 3.04
CA THR A 203 11.95 20.09 2.55
C THR A 203 10.70 20.76 3.12
N ALA A 204 9.78 19.99 3.71
CA ALA A 204 8.52 20.51 4.23
C ALA A 204 8.63 21.07 5.66
N VAL A 205 9.76 20.88 6.34
CA VAL A 205 9.99 21.27 7.74
C VAL A 205 11.32 21.99 7.91
N THR A 206 11.37 22.96 8.81
CA THR A 206 12.64 23.59 9.23
C THR A 206 13.34 22.78 10.32
N ASP A 207 14.61 23.05 10.61
CA ASP A 207 15.31 22.39 11.73
C ASP A 207 14.62 22.63 13.08
N THR A 208 14.01 23.81 13.26
CA THR A 208 13.20 24.11 14.46
C THR A 208 11.93 23.27 14.51
N ASP A 209 11.31 23.00 13.35
CA ASP A 209 10.13 22.15 13.28
C ASP A 209 10.47 20.68 13.52
N LYS A 210 11.61 20.20 12.98
CA LYS A 210 12.15 18.86 13.24
C LYS A 210 12.35 18.63 14.75
N ALA A 211 12.97 19.59 15.44
CA ALA A 211 13.16 19.53 16.90
C ALA A 211 11.83 19.47 17.67
N ARG A 212 10.85 20.32 17.31
CA ARG A 212 9.53 20.33 17.96
C ARG A 212 8.74 19.06 17.74
N LEU A 213 8.87 18.48 16.55
CA LEU A 213 8.25 17.20 16.26
C LEU A 213 8.94 16.11 17.10
N SER A 214 10.28 16.11 17.23
CA SER A 214 11.02 15.03 17.92
C SER A 214 10.73 14.96 19.42
N ASP A 215 10.29 16.09 20.00
CA ASP A 215 9.78 16.13 21.38
C ASP A 215 8.43 15.40 21.53
N LYS A 216 7.71 15.14 20.43
CA LYS A 216 6.39 14.50 20.43
C LYS A 216 6.41 13.01 20.10
N GLY A 217 7.37 12.55 19.29
CA GLY A 217 7.41 11.16 18.81
C GLY A 217 8.55 10.91 17.85
N LEU A 218 8.53 9.75 17.18
CA LEU A 218 9.56 9.38 16.21
C LEU A 218 9.29 10.09 14.87
N ILE A 219 10.26 10.86 14.37
CA ILE A 219 10.17 11.47 13.04
C ILE A 219 11.17 10.86 12.10
N LYS A 220 10.68 10.65 10.88
CA LYS A 220 11.52 10.36 9.73
C LYS A 220 11.21 11.40 8.67
N THR A 221 12.26 12.01 8.14
CA THR A 221 12.15 12.85 6.95
C THR A 221 12.60 12.06 5.74
N ILE A 222 11.93 12.32 4.62
CA ILE A 222 12.17 11.68 3.32
C ILE A 222 12.21 12.70 2.20
#